data_AF-A0A2J0MIS7-F1
#
_entry.id   AF-A0A2J0MIS7-F1
#
_cell.length_a   1.000
_cell.length_b   1.000
_cell.length_c   1.000
_cell.angle_alpha   90.00
_cell.angle_beta   90.00
_cell.angle_gamma   90.00
#
_symmetry.space_group_name_H-M   'P 1'
#
loop_
_entity.id
_entity.type
_entity.pdbx_description
1 polymer ?
#
loop_
_entity_poly.entity_id
_entity_poly.type
_entity_poly.pdbx_seq_one_letter_code
_entity_poly.pdbx_strand_id
1 'polypeptide(L)'
;MTLDQEALKEELIQSFHLEDVPEDKKEKLLEKMGESLFKRIFIDTMEKLGSANMKEYEAMLDRGAKPEEFEVFFESKIPGYNIFVRGIVTKFKEELAEGAM
;
A
#
# COMPACT_ATOMS: atom_id res chain seq x y z
N MET A 1 3.73 10.82 4.16
CA MET A 1 3.29 9.94 3.07
C MET A 1 2.28 8.96 3.62
N THR A 2 1.12 9.50 3.93
CA THR A 2 -0.09 8.71 4.14
C THR A 2 -0.69 8.46 2.77
N LEU A 3 -0.73 7.19 2.35
CA LEU A 3 -1.74 6.76 1.40
C LEU A 3 -3.09 7.19 2.00
N ASP A 4 -3.81 8.06 1.30
CA ASP A 4 -5.12 8.51 1.76
C ASP A 4 -6.07 7.32 1.71
N GLN A 5 -6.34 6.75 2.89
CA GLN A 5 -7.12 5.54 3.03
C GLN A 5 -8.58 5.77 2.66
N GLU A 6 -9.12 6.98 2.88
CA GLU A 6 -10.49 7.30 2.52
C GLU A 6 -10.62 7.45 1.01
N ALA A 7 -9.71 8.21 0.39
CA ALA A 7 -9.69 8.36 -1.07
C ALA A 7 -9.51 7.01 -1.79
N LEU A 8 -8.64 6.13 -1.28
CA LEU A 8 -8.47 4.80 -1.84
C LEU A 8 -9.73 3.94 -1.68
N LYS A 9 -10.40 3.99 -0.52
CA LYS A 9 -11.66 3.26 -0.31
C LYS A 9 -12.72 3.72 -1.31
N GLU A 10 -12.90 5.02 -1.48
CA GLU A 10 -13.83 5.58 -2.46
C GLU A 10 -13.50 5.14 -3.89
N GLU A 11 -12.22 5.18 -4.26
CA GLU A 11 -11.75 4.74 -5.57
C GLU A 11 -12.03 3.25 -5.82
N LEU A 12 -11.80 2.39 -4.83
CA LEU A 12 -12.10 0.95 -4.91
C LEU A 12 -13.62 0.69 -5.02
N ILE A 13 -14.45 1.41 -4.27
CA ILE A 13 -15.91 1.28 -4.37
C ILE A 13 -16.37 1.57 -5.80
N GLN A 14 -15.91 2.68 -6.38
CA GLN A 14 -16.28 3.11 -7.73
C GLN A 14 -15.73 2.16 -8.81
N SER A 15 -14.46 1.74 -8.68
CA SER A 15 -13.79 0.90 -9.69
C SER A 15 -14.39 -0.50 -9.80
N PHE A 16 -14.92 -1.03 -8.70
CA PHE A 16 -15.48 -2.38 -8.62
C PHE A 16 -17.01 -2.41 -8.48
N HIS A 17 -17.68 -1.27 -8.66
CA HIS A 17 -19.13 -1.14 -8.57
C HIS A 17 -19.72 -1.71 -7.27
N LEU A 18 -19.08 -1.39 -6.13
CA LEU A 18 -19.46 -1.93 -4.82
C LEU A 18 -20.58 -1.11 -4.14
N GLU A 19 -21.15 -0.12 -4.82
CA GLU A 19 -22.17 0.77 -4.25
C GLU A 19 -23.39 -0.03 -3.76
N ASP A 20 -23.81 -1.03 -4.55
CA ASP A 20 -24.99 -1.87 -4.28
C ASP A 20 -24.71 -3.06 -3.35
N VAL A 21 -23.46 -3.27 -2.95
CA VAL A 21 -23.10 -4.33 -2.00
C VAL A 21 -23.57 -3.93 -0.59
N PRO A 22 -24.22 -4.85 0.16
CA PRO A 22 -24.56 -4.62 1.56
C PRO A 22 -23.37 -4.09 2.37
N GLU A 23 -23.61 -3.11 3.24
CA GLU A 23 -22.57 -2.35 3.93
C GLU A 23 -21.61 -3.26 4.72
N ASP A 24 -22.14 -4.24 5.45
CA ASP A 24 -21.35 -5.23 6.20
C ASP A 24 -20.40 -6.06 5.31
N LYS A 25 -20.87 -6.43 4.12
CA LYS A 25 -20.08 -7.19 3.15
C LYS A 25 -19.06 -6.32 2.44
N LYS A 26 -19.42 -5.08 2.13
CA LYS A 26 -18.57 -4.07 1.50
C LYS A 26 -17.41 -3.69 2.41
N GLU A 27 -17.66 -3.40 3.68
CA GLU A 27 -16.62 -3.11 4.67
C GLU A 27 -15.61 -4.25 4.77
N LYS A 28 -16.11 -5.49 4.90
CA LYS A 28 -15.26 -6.68 4.99
C LYS A 28 -14.45 -6.94 3.71
N LEU A 29 -15.01 -6.62 2.54
CA LEU A 29 -14.30 -6.74 1.27
C LEU A 29 -13.20 -5.69 1.16
N LEU A 30 -13.51 -4.42 1.46
CA LEU A 30 -12.55 -3.32 1.45
C LEU A 30 -11.42 -3.53 2.47
N GLU A 31 -11.72 -4.06 3.65
CA GLU A 31 -10.72 -4.43 4.65
C GLU A 31 -9.71 -5.45 4.08
N LYS A 32 -10.20 -6.53 3.45
CA LYS A 32 -9.34 -7.55 2.84
C LYS A 32 -8.51 -7.01 1.68
N MET A 33 -9.11 -6.18 0.83
CA MET A 33 -8.41 -5.53 -0.29
C MET A 33 -7.30 -4.61 0.23
N GLY A 34 -7.61 -3.81 1.27
CA GLY A 34 -6.66 -2.94 1.93
C GLY A 34 -5.51 -3.69 2.58
N GLU A 35 -5.80 -4.78 3.30
CA GLU A 35 -4.77 -5.64 3.91
C GLU A 35 -3.85 -6.25 2.84
N SER A 36 -4.42 -6.76 1.75
CA SER A 36 -3.66 -7.34 0.64
C SER A 36 -2.77 -6.30 -0.05
N LEU A 37 -3.30 -5.10 -0.31
CA LEU A 37 -2.55 -4.01 -0.90
C LEU A 37 -1.40 -3.56 0.02
N PHE A 38 -1.65 -3.43 1.32
CA PHE A 38 -0.63 -3.02 2.28
C PHE A 38 0.52 -4.04 2.32
N LYS A 39 0.20 -5.34 2.35
CA LYS A 39 1.22 -6.40 2.26
C LYS A 39 2.03 -6.30 0.97
N ARG A 40 1.37 -6.02 -0.16
CA ARG A 40 2.07 -5.89 -1.45
C ARG A 40 3.00 -4.68 -1.47
N ILE A 41 2.53 -3.52 -0.99
CA ILE A 41 3.37 -2.33 -0.84
C ILE A 41 4.59 -2.63 0.03
N PHE A 42 4.40 -3.34 1.15
CA PHE A 42 5.49 -3.72 2.03
C PHE A 42 6.51 -4.63 1.33
N ILE A 43 6.06 -5.72 0.70
CA ILE A 43 6.93 -6.67 0.00
C ILE A 43 7.75 -5.94 -1.08
N ASP A 44 7.08 -5.23 -1.99
CA ASP A 44 7.74 -4.54 -3.10
C ASP A 44 8.69 -3.46 -2.57
N THR A 45 8.34 -2.76 -1.48
CA THR A 45 9.23 -1.79 -0.82
C THR A 45 10.48 -2.48 -0.29
N MET A 46 10.36 -3.59 0.43
CA MET A 46 11.50 -4.33 0.98
C MET A 46 12.40 -4.90 -0.12
N GLU A 47 11.81 -5.41 -1.20
CA GLU A 47 12.55 -5.87 -2.38
C GLU A 47 13.34 -4.73 -3.03
N LYS A 48 12.69 -3.57 -3.20
CA LYS A 48 13.32 -2.38 -3.80
C LYS A 48 14.39 -1.78 -2.91
N LEU A 49 14.20 -1.84 -1.59
CA LEU A 49 15.15 -1.40 -0.57
C LEU A 49 16.44 -2.24 -0.62
N GLY A 50 16.29 -3.53 -0.90
CA GLY A 50 17.38 -4.49 -1.03
C GLY A 50 18.03 -4.84 0.32
N SER A 51 18.78 -5.95 0.33
CA SER A 51 19.39 -6.50 1.55
C SER A 51 20.36 -5.54 2.26
N ALA A 52 21.00 -4.64 1.52
CA ALA A 52 21.97 -3.68 2.06
C ALA A 52 21.32 -2.63 2.98
N ASN A 53 20.08 -2.19 2.66
CA ASN A 53 19.38 -1.18 3.43
C ASN A 53 18.37 -1.77 4.44
N MET A 54 18.13 -3.09 4.40
CA MET A 54 17.23 -3.78 5.32
C MET A 54 17.67 -3.72 6.79
N LYS A 55 18.99 -3.78 7.04
CA LYS A 55 19.54 -3.59 8.39
C LYS A 55 19.26 -2.20 8.99
N GLU A 56 19.25 -1.17 8.14
CA GLU A 56 18.96 0.19 8.57
C GLU A 56 17.46 0.33 8.90
N TYR A 57 16.59 -0.30 8.10
CA TYR A 57 15.17 -0.41 8.41
C TYR A 57 14.90 -1.15 9.74
N GLU A 58 15.57 -2.29 9.98
CA GLU A 58 15.48 -3.03 11.25
C GLU A 58 15.93 -2.17 12.44
N ALA A 59 17.07 -1.47 12.31
CA ALA A 59 17.56 -0.58 13.36
C ALA A 59 16.59 0.60 13.65
N MET A 60 15.86 1.06 12.62
CA MET A 60 14.80 2.07 12.80
C MET A 60 13.59 1.52 13.57
N LEU A 61 13.20 0.26 13.32
CA LEU A 61 12.15 -0.40 14.10
C LEU A 61 12.56 -0.56 15.57
N ASP A 62 13.78 -1.06 15.84
CA ASP A 62 14.27 -1.34 17.19
C ASP A 62 14.32 -0.09 18.07
N ARG A 63 14.65 1.07 17.48
CA ARG A 63 14.68 2.35 18.21
C ARG A 63 13.32 3.06 18.29
N GLY A 64 12.26 2.47 17.74
CA GLY A 64 10.93 3.06 17.70
C GLY A 64 10.88 4.35 16.88
N ALA A 65 11.52 4.35 15.71
CA ALA A 65 11.50 5.50 14.80
C ALA A 65 10.05 5.93 14.49
N LYS A 66 9.85 7.23 14.33
CA LYS A 66 8.53 7.78 14.04
C LYS A 66 8.14 7.57 12.57
N PRO A 67 6.84 7.61 12.23
CA PRO A 67 6.39 7.50 10.84
C PRO A 67 7.12 8.44 9.89
N GLU A 68 7.33 9.71 10.29
CA GLU A 68 8.00 10.71 9.46
C GLU A 68 9.46 10.34 9.15
N GLU A 69 10.13 9.63 10.07
CA GLU A 69 11.50 9.16 9.84
C GLU A 69 11.53 8.04 8.79
N PHE A 70 10.55 7.13 8.82
CA PHE A 70 10.43 6.08 7.80
C PHE A 70 10.16 6.66 6.42
N GLU A 71 9.36 7.71 6.32
CA GLU A 71 9.08 8.38 5.05
C GLU A 71 10.35 8.98 4.44
N VAL A 72 11.14 9.70 5.25
CA VAL A 72 12.42 10.26 4.81
C VAL A 72 13.38 9.14 4.40
N PHE A 73 13.44 8.05 5.18
CA PHE A 73 14.27 6.90 4.87
C PHE A 73 13.87 6.28 3.52
N PHE A 74 12.60 5.94 3.32
CA PHE A 74 12.16 5.31 2.08
C PHE A 74 12.37 6.21 0.87
N GLU A 75 12.10 7.52 0.96
CA GLU A 75 12.38 8.46 -0.13
C GLU A 75 13.89 8.57 -0.44
N SER A 76 14.74 8.51 0.59
CA SER A 76 16.20 8.57 0.40
C SER A 76 16.76 7.31 -0.28
N LYS A 77 16.17 6.15 -0.04
CA LYS A 77 16.62 4.86 -0.60
C LYS A 77 15.93 4.51 -1.91
N ILE A 78 14.70 4.98 -2.10
CA ILE A 78 13.85 4.74 -3.25
C ILE A 78 13.40 6.12 -3.76
N PRO A 79 14.18 6.77 -4.64
CA PRO A 79 13.80 8.07 -5.18
C PRO A 79 12.43 8.02 -5.87
N GLY A 80 11.53 8.93 -5.49
CA GLY A 80 10.15 8.92 -5.95
C GLY A 80 9.34 7.78 -5.32
N TYR A 81 9.53 7.53 -4.02
CA TYR A 81 8.84 6.45 -3.31
C TYR A 81 7.32 6.60 -3.38
N ASN A 82 6.83 7.83 -3.42
CA ASN A 82 5.41 8.14 -3.69
C ASN A 82 4.90 7.59 -5.03
N ILE A 83 5.68 7.77 -6.11
CA ILE A 83 5.33 7.31 -7.46
C ILE A 83 5.40 5.79 -7.50
N PHE A 84 6.41 5.21 -6.85
CA PHE A 84 6.55 3.77 -6.69
C PHE A 84 5.31 3.14 -6.02
N VAL A 85 4.90 3.67 -4.86
CA VAL A 85 3.70 3.20 -4.14
C VAL A 85 2.45 3.34 -5.01
N ARG A 86 2.25 4.48 -5.69
CA ARG A 86 1.12 4.67 -6.61
C ARG A 86 1.11 3.64 -7.74
N GLY A 87 2.28 3.30 -8.28
CA GLY A 87 2.41 2.25 -9.29
C GLY A 87 1.95 0.88 -8.81
N ILE A 88 2.22 0.54 -7.54
CA ILE A 88 1.73 -0.70 -6.91
C ILE A 88 0.21 -0.67 -6.77
N VAL A 89 -0.36 0.45 -6.32
CA VAL A 89 -1.81 0.61 -6.20
C VAL A 89 -2.51 0.46 -7.56
N THR A 90 -1.98 1.08 -8.62
CA THR A 90 -2.52 0.95 -9.98
C THR A 90 -2.52 -0.51 -10.43
N LYS A 91 -1.36 -1.18 -10.36
CA LYS A 91 -1.24 -2.59 -10.75
C LYS A 91 -2.17 -3.50 -9.94
N PHE A 92 -2.27 -3.27 -8.63
CA PHE A 92 -3.16 -4.05 -7.78
C PHE A 92 -4.63 -3.93 -8.21
N LYS A 93 -5.09 -2.73 -8.57
CA LYS A 93 -6.45 -2.51 -9.09
C LYS A 93 -6.65 -3.19 -10.44
N GLU A 94 -5.68 -3.10 -11.34
CA GLU A 94 -5.70 -3.77 -12.65
C GLU A 94 -5.79 -5.30 -12.49
N GLU A 95 -4.94 -5.90 -11.65
CA GLU A 95 -4.94 -7.35 -11.36
C GLU A 95 -6.28 -7.82 -10.79
N LEU A 96 -6.89 -7.04 -9.90
CA LEU A 96 -8.21 -7.35 -9.36
C LEU A 96 -9.32 -7.26 -10.40
N ALA A 97 -9.24 -6.29 -11.33
CA ALA A 97 -10.21 -6.15 -12.42
C ALA A 97 -10.07 -7.28 -13.45
N GLU A 98 -8.84 -7.68 -13.77
CA GLU A 98 -8.56 -8.82 -14.65
C GLU A 98 -8.96 -10.16 -14.03
N GLY A 99 -8.73 -10.35 -12.72
CA GLY A 99 -9.13 -11.57 -12.00
C GLY A 99 -10.63 -11.68 -11.70
N ALA A 100 -11.41 -10.61 -11.93
CA ALA A 100 -12.86 -10.60 -11.81
C ALA A 100 -13.59 -10.96 -13.12
N MET A 101 -12.86 -11.06 -14.25
CA MET A 101 -13.33 -11.53 -15.56
C MET A 101 -13.03 -13.01 -15.78
#